data_AF-A0A1I1RBN2-F1
#
_entry.id   AF-A0A1I1RBN2-F1
#
_cell.length_a   1.000
_cell.length_b   1.000
_cell.length_c   1.000
_cell.angle_alpha   90.00
_cell.angle_beta   90.00
_cell.angle_gamma   90.00
#
_symmetry.space_group_name_H-M   'P 1'
#
loop_
_entity.id
_entity.type
_entity.pdbx_description
1 polymer ?
#
loop_
_entity_poly.entity_id
_entity_poly.type
_entity_poly.pdbx_seq_one_letter_code
_entity_poly.pdbx_strand_id
1 'polypeptide(L)'
;MEVSSQTSDLEQINDWKAAIDAARDALRSMRSQLEQAAFTKKDDEFRAQIEHFQNQFIRQMEVADEMHHDLRQSAKKISNNGQLTVLHDDRPVEDLDTLNDRMLTFRKLYNELQKEFDAFIAF
;
A
#
# COMPACT_ATOMS: atom_id res chain seq x y z
N MET A 1 20.76 5.91 -25.15
CA MET A 1 19.32 5.61 -24.97
C MET A 1 19.00 5.13 -23.56
N GLU A 2 19.90 4.45 -22.85
CA GLU A 2 19.65 3.90 -21.50
C GLU A 2 19.27 4.94 -20.42
N VAL A 3 19.86 6.14 -20.47
CA VAL A 3 19.54 7.23 -19.50
C VAL A 3 18.08 7.69 -19.60
N SER A 4 17.48 7.63 -20.79
CA SER A 4 16.09 8.06 -20.98
C SER A 4 15.09 7.06 -20.36
N SER A 5 15.40 5.77 -20.39
CA SER A 5 14.57 4.72 -19.79
C SER A 5 14.67 4.74 -18.27
N GLN A 6 15.88 4.92 -17.72
CA GLN A 6 16.09 5.02 -16.26
C GLN A 6 15.34 6.20 -15.62
N THR A 7 15.28 7.34 -16.30
CA THR A 7 14.51 8.50 -15.82
C THR A 7 13.01 8.18 -15.77
N SER A 8 12.47 7.53 -16.80
CA SER A 8 11.06 7.12 -16.85
C SER A 8 10.72 6.12 -15.74
N ASP A 9 11.59 5.16 -15.47
CA ASP A 9 11.39 4.16 -14.40
C ASP A 9 11.38 4.81 -13.00
N LEU A 10 12.24 5.81 -12.79
CA LEU A 10 12.29 6.58 -11.54
C LEU A 10 11.04 7.44 -11.34
N GLU A 11 10.53 8.07 -12.40
CA GLU A 11 9.28 8.82 -12.37
C GLU A 11 8.11 7.90 -11.98
N GLN A 12 7.99 6.75 -12.63
CA GLN A 12 6.96 5.74 -12.32
C GLN A 12 7.04 5.24 -10.86
N ILE A 13 8.24 4.98 -10.34
CA ILE A 13 8.42 4.58 -8.94
C ILE A 13 7.99 5.71 -7.98
N ASN A 14 8.26 6.96 -8.30
CA ASN A 14 7.84 8.09 -7.47
C ASN A 14 6.31 8.25 -7.47
N ASP A 15 5.66 8.07 -8.62
CA ASP A 15 4.19 8.08 -8.71
C ASP A 15 3.57 6.96 -7.86
N TRP A 16 4.15 5.76 -7.91
CA TRP A 16 3.69 4.64 -7.08
C TRP A 16 3.89 4.89 -5.58
N LYS A 17 5.01 5.50 -5.17
CA LYS A 17 5.22 5.89 -3.77
C LYS A 17 4.15 6.88 -3.31
N ALA A 18 3.88 7.91 -4.11
CA ALA A 18 2.84 8.89 -3.79
C ALA A 18 1.46 8.24 -3.67
N ALA A 19 1.13 7.29 -4.55
CA ALA A 19 -0.12 6.53 -4.48
C ALA A 19 -0.23 5.67 -3.22
N ILE A 20 0.86 5.00 -2.82
CA ILE A 20 0.89 4.20 -1.58
C ILE A 20 0.77 5.08 -0.35
N ASP A 21 1.48 6.21 -0.29
CA ASP A 21 1.37 7.13 0.84
C ASP A 21 -0.05 7.70 0.98
N ALA A 22 -0.69 8.07 -0.14
CA ALA A 22 -2.09 8.47 -0.14
C ALA A 22 -3.02 7.35 0.38
N ALA A 23 -2.78 6.10 -0.03
CA ALA A 23 -3.55 4.95 0.47
C ALA A 23 -3.33 4.71 1.98
N ARG A 24 -2.09 4.87 2.49
CA ARG A 24 -1.78 4.74 3.92
C ARG A 24 -2.50 5.79 4.75
N ASP A 25 -2.49 7.04 4.29
CA ASP A 25 -3.18 8.12 5.01
C ASP A 25 -4.70 7.94 4.99
N ALA A 26 -5.26 7.45 3.88
CA ALA A 26 -6.66 7.09 3.79
C ALA A 26 -7.03 5.90 4.71
N LEU A 27 -6.22 4.83 4.76
CA LEU A 27 -6.42 3.71 5.69
C LEU A 27 -6.41 4.16 7.15
N ARG A 28 -5.52 5.10 7.51
CA ARG A 28 -5.49 5.71 8.85
C ARG A 28 -6.79 6.45 9.15
N SER A 29 -7.29 7.24 8.20
CA SER A 29 -8.58 7.94 8.33
C SER A 29 -9.75 6.96 8.47
N MET A 30 -9.81 5.93 7.64
CA MET A 30 -10.84 4.88 7.71
C MET A 30 -10.80 4.16 9.06
N ARG A 31 -9.61 3.86 9.58
CA ARG A 31 -9.44 3.27 10.92
C ARG A 31 -10.00 4.18 12.02
N SER A 32 -9.74 5.49 11.97
CA SER A 32 -10.31 6.44 12.93
C SER A 32 -11.84 6.55 12.83
N GLN A 33 -12.42 6.39 11.65
CA GLN A 33 -13.88 6.33 11.46
C GLN A 33 -14.45 5.03 12.03
N LEU A 34 -13.78 3.90 11.79
CA LEU A 34 -14.16 2.59 12.32
C LEU A 34 -14.15 2.57 13.86
N GLU A 35 -13.15 3.21 14.47
CA GLU A 35 -13.06 3.38 15.92
C GLU A 35 -14.26 4.16 16.48
N GLN A 36 -14.67 5.26 15.83
CA GLN A 36 -15.86 6.01 16.23
C GLN A 36 -17.15 5.19 16.08
N ALA A 37 -17.26 4.40 15.01
CA ALA A 37 -18.39 3.50 14.81
C ALA A 37 -18.47 2.44 15.92
N ALA A 38 -17.32 1.91 16.37
CA ALA A 38 -17.23 0.93 17.45
C ALA A 38 -17.78 1.41 18.79
N PHE A 39 -17.64 2.71 19.10
CA PHE A 39 -18.17 3.27 20.34
C PHE A 39 -19.70 3.43 20.32
N THR A 40 -20.29 3.50 19.13
CA THR A 40 -21.68 3.93 18.96
C THR A 40 -22.66 2.76 18.85
N LYS A 41 -22.25 1.62 18.27
CA LYS A 41 -23.11 0.46 17.98
C LYS A 41 -22.57 -0.78 18.69
N LYS A 42 -23.41 -1.45 19.50
CA LYS A 42 -23.01 -2.58 20.38
C LYS A 42 -23.55 -3.95 19.98
N ASP A 43 -24.25 -4.04 18.86
CA ASP A 43 -24.77 -5.31 18.35
C ASP A 43 -23.63 -6.27 17.99
N ASP A 44 -23.81 -7.57 18.23
CA ASP A 44 -22.76 -8.57 18.03
C ASP A 44 -22.42 -8.76 16.54
N GLU A 45 -23.38 -8.62 15.63
CA GLU A 45 -23.14 -8.65 14.18
C GLU A 45 -22.28 -7.45 13.75
N PHE A 46 -22.56 -6.28 14.35
CA PHE A 46 -21.78 -5.07 14.09
C PHE A 46 -20.34 -5.22 14.57
N ARG A 47 -20.11 -5.84 15.74
CA ARG A 47 -18.75 -6.09 16.25
C ARG A 47 -17.95 -7.03 15.34
N ALA A 48 -18.59 -8.06 14.80
CA ALA A 48 -17.95 -8.97 13.85
C ALA A 48 -17.50 -8.23 12.58
N GLN A 49 -18.34 -7.32 12.06
CA GLN A 49 -17.97 -6.48 10.92
C GLN A 49 -16.82 -5.51 11.25
N ILE A 50 -16.79 -4.96 12.46
CA ILE A 50 -15.67 -4.11 12.89
C ILE A 50 -14.36 -4.90 12.92
N GLU A 51 -14.36 -6.10 13.51
CA GLU A 51 -13.17 -6.95 13.54
C GLU A 51 -12.69 -7.32 12.13
N HIS A 52 -13.64 -7.59 11.22
CA HIS A 52 -13.34 -7.84 9.81
C HIS A 52 -12.57 -6.67 9.17
N PHE A 53 -13.08 -5.44 9.29
CA PHE A 53 -12.41 -4.25 8.75
C PHE A 53 -11.08 -3.96 9.45
N GLN A 54 -10.98 -4.13 10.77
CA GLN A 54 -9.72 -3.96 11.50
C GLN A 54 -8.63 -4.88 10.96
N ASN A 55 -8.95 -6.16 10.75
CA ASN A 55 -8.00 -7.13 10.20
C ASN A 55 -7.60 -6.78 8.77
N GLN A 56 -8.55 -6.37 7.93
CA GLN A 56 -8.25 -5.93 6.56
C GLN A 56 -7.37 -4.69 6.54
N PHE A 57 -7.63 -3.70 7.41
CA PHE A 57 -6.82 -2.48 7.49
C PHE A 57 -5.39 -2.77 7.92
N ILE A 58 -5.20 -3.65 8.91
CA ILE A 58 -3.86 -4.09 9.33
C ILE A 58 -3.12 -4.71 8.15
N ARG A 59 -3.73 -5.67 7.45
CA ARG A 59 -3.12 -6.35 6.30
C ARG A 59 -2.78 -5.41 5.16
N GLN A 60 -3.67 -4.47 4.82
CA GLN A 60 -3.41 -3.51 3.75
C GLN A 60 -2.31 -2.51 4.14
N MET A 61 -2.23 -2.09 5.41
CA MET A 61 -1.15 -1.25 5.91
C MET A 61 0.22 -1.97 5.84
N GLU A 62 0.27 -3.24 6.25
CA GLU A 62 1.50 -4.06 6.16
C GLU A 62 1.98 -4.17 4.71
N VAL A 63 1.07 -4.50 3.78
CA VAL A 63 1.38 -4.59 2.34
C VAL A 63 1.84 -3.24 1.78
N ALA A 64 1.20 -2.14 2.18
CA ALA A 64 1.59 -0.79 1.77
C ALA A 64 3.00 -0.43 2.28
N ASP A 65 3.33 -0.77 3.52
CA ASP A 65 4.65 -0.51 4.11
C ASP A 65 5.75 -1.35 3.42
N GLU A 66 5.49 -2.63 3.16
CA GLU A 66 6.39 -3.49 2.37
C GLU A 66 6.62 -2.91 0.98
N MET A 67 5.56 -2.57 0.27
CA MET A 67 5.63 -2.03 -1.08
C MET A 67 6.38 -0.69 -1.13
N HIS A 68 6.13 0.20 -0.18
CA HIS A 68 6.88 1.45 -0.06
C HIS A 68 8.39 1.19 0.17
N HIS A 69 8.73 0.21 0.99
CA HIS A 69 10.10 -0.21 1.21
C HIS A 69 10.76 -0.72 -0.09
N ASP A 70 10.08 -1.59 -0.82
CA ASP A 70 10.57 -2.16 -2.08
C ASP A 70 10.77 -1.13 -3.17
N LEU A 71 9.84 -0.18 -3.31
CA LEU A 71 9.97 0.95 -4.23
C LEU A 71 11.16 1.84 -3.87
N ARG A 72 11.44 2.01 -2.57
CA ARG A 72 12.61 2.76 -2.11
C ARG A 72 13.91 2.06 -2.47
N GLN A 73 13.99 0.74 -2.29
CA GLN A 73 15.15 -0.04 -2.69
C GLN A 73 15.34 -0.03 -4.21
N SER A 74 14.26 -0.14 -4.98
CA SER A 74 14.26 -0.13 -6.45
C SER A 74 14.73 1.21 -7.00
N ALA A 75 14.22 2.32 -6.47
CA ALA A 75 14.70 3.65 -6.84
C ALA A 75 16.22 3.80 -6.59
N LYS A 76 16.70 3.34 -5.42
CA LYS A 76 18.13 3.37 -5.08
C LYS A 76 18.98 2.54 -6.03
N LYS A 77 18.48 1.35 -6.42
CA LYS A 77 19.14 0.48 -7.41
C LYS A 77 19.26 1.17 -8.76
N ILE A 78 18.19 1.81 -9.25
CA ILE A 78 18.20 2.52 -10.54
C ILE A 78 19.11 3.75 -10.50
N SER A 79 19.05 4.56 -9.44
CA SER A 79 19.93 5.72 -9.25
C SER A 79 21.42 5.35 -9.20
N ASN A 80 21.76 4.15 -8.76
CA ASN A 80 23.13 3.64 -8.70
C ASN A 80 23.53 2.79 -9.92
N ASN A 81 22.88 2.98 -11.07
CA ASN A 81 23.16 2.21 -12.31
C ASN A 81 23.08 0.68 -12.11
N GLY A 82 22.18 0.20 -11.25
CA GLY A 82 21.99 -1.22 -10.97
C GLY A 82 22.85 -1.79 -9.85
N GLN A 83 23.76 -1.02 -9.24
CA GLN A 83 24.57 -1.46 -8.11
C GLN A 83 23.94 -1.12 -6.75
N LEU A 84 23.57 -2.14 -6.00
CA LEU A 84 23.26 -1.98 -4.57
C LEU A 84 24.55 -2.07 -3.76
N THR A 85 24.95 -0.97 -3.14
CA THR A 85 26.21 -0.86 -2.38
C THR A 85 26.21 -1.68 -1.07
N VAL A 86 25.05 -2.18 -0.64
CA VAL A 86 24.89 -2.94 0.61
C VAL A 86 23.86 -4.03 0.38
N LEU A 87 24.31 -5.27 0.27
CA LEU A 87 23.51 -6.47 0.51
C LEU A 87 23.37 -6.59 2.03
N HIS A 88 22.38 -5.91 2.61
CA HIS A 88 21.87 -6.36 3.90
C HIS A 88 21.10 -7.67 3.66
N ASP A 89 20.79 -8.43 4.71
CA ASP A 89 19.95 -9.65 4.69
C ASP A 89 18.50 -9.42 4.19
N ASP A 90 18.26 -8.31 3.51
CA ASP A 90 17.01 -7.95 2.86
C ASP A 90 16.77 -8.82 1.62
N ARG A 91 15.49 -9.09 1.36
CA ARG A 91 15.04 -9.80 0.16
C ARG A 91 15.60 -9.13 -1.11
N PRO A 92 15.89 -9.91 -2.17
CA PRO A 92 16.35 -9.33 -3.43
C PRO A 92 15.35 -8.29 -3.97
N VAL A 93 15.88 -7.16 -4.46
CA VAL A 93 15.07 -6.10 -5.08
C VAL A 93 14.39 -6.65 -6.32
N GLU A 94 13.05 -6.68 -6.29
CA GLU A 94 12.20 -7.09 -7.39
C GLU A 94 12.41 -6.20 -8.62
N ASP A 95 12.16 -6.78 -9.80
CA ASP A 95 12.11 -6.05 -11.06
C ASP A 95 10.85 -5.18 -11.17
N LEU A 96 10.91 -4.21 -12.08
CA LEU A 96 9.84 -3.21 -12.25
C LEU A 96 8.51 -3.83 -12.69
N ASP A 97 8.56 -4.94 -13.43
CA ASP A 97 7.37 -5.67 -13.89
C ASP A 97 6.65 -6.33 -12.70
N THR A 98 7.40 -7.00 -11.83
CA THR A 98 6.87 -7.56 -10.57
C THR A 98 6.27 -6.47 -9.67
N LEU A 99 6.94 -5.31 -9.55
CA LEU A 99 6.39 -4.18 -8.79
C LEU A 99 5.12 -3.61 -9.40
N ASN A 100 5.02 -3.59 -10.73
CA ASN A 100 3.82 -3.16 -11.43
C ASN A 100 2.63 -4.09 -11.14
N ASP A 101 2.82 -5.41 -11.23
CA ASP A 101 1.78 -6.39 -10.91
C ASP A 101 1.31 -6.27 -9.45
N ARG A 102 2.26 -6.13 -8.52
CA ARG A 102 1.96 -5.89 -7.10
C ARG A 102 1.16 -4.60 -6.91
N MET A 103 1.54 -3.50 -7.58
CA MET A 103 0.80 -2.23 -7.55
C MET A 103 -0.63 -2.36 -8.08
N LEU A 104 -0.83 -3.09 -9.19
CA LEU A 104 -2.15 -3.33 -9.76
C LEU A 104 -3.04 -4.11 -8.78
N THR A 105 -2.49 -5.17 -8.19
CA THR A 105 -3.18 -5.99 -7.19
C THR A 105 -3.53 -5.17 -5.94
N PHE A 106 -2.57 -4.42 -5.40
CA PHE A 106 -2.77 -3.54 -4.24
C PHE A 106 -3.89 -2.53 -4.52
N ARG A 107 -3.82 -1.82 -5.66
CA ARG A 107 -4.83 -0.83 -6.02
C ARG A 107 -6.22 -1.44 -6.16
N LYS A 108 -6.32 -2.64 -6.74
CA LYS A 108 -7.60 -3.35 -6.85
C LYS A 108 -8.17 -3.66 -5.46
N LEU A 109 -7.40 -4.32 -4.60
CA LEU A 109 -7.83 -4.71 -3.26
C LEU A 109 -8.18 -3.50 -2.38
N TYR A 110 -7.37 -2.44 -2.48
CA TYR A 110 -7.63 -1.19 -1.76
C TYR A 110 -8.94 -0.54 -2.21
N ASN A 111 -9.21 -0.46 -3.52
CA ASN A 111 -10.47 0.10 -4.02
C ASN A 111 -11.69 -0.74 -3.62
N GLU A 112 -11.56 -2.06 -3.59
CA GLU A 112 -12.62 -2.97 -3.11
C GLU A 112 -12.90 -2.72 -1.63
N LEU A 113 -11.85 -2.69 -0.79
CA LEU A 113 -11.94 -2.37 0.63
C LEU A 113 -12.58 -1.01 0.91
N GLN A 114 -12.19 0.04 0.16
CA GLN A 114 -12.79 1.37 0.31
C GLN A 114 -14.29 1.34 0.06
N LYS A 115 -14.73 0.69 -1.03
CA LYS A 115 -16.16 0.60 -1.36
C LYS A 115 -16.95 -0.17 -0.31
N GLU A 116 -16.40 -1.27 0.19
CA GLU A 116 -17.02 -2.07 1.25
C GLU A 116 -17.15 -1.26 2.54
N PHE A 117 -16.10 -0.53 2.91
CA PHE A 117 -16.11 0.31 4.10
C PHE A 117 -17.07 1.52 3.99
N ASP A 118 -17.10 2.20 2.85
CA ASP A 118 -18.02 3.31 2.61
C ASP A 118 -19.48 2.86 2.72
N ALA A 119 -19.80 1.67 2.20
CA ALA A 119 -21.13 1.08 2.34
C ALA A 119 -21.47 0.74 3.79
N PHE A 120 -20.48 0.28 4.57
CA PHE A 120 -20.64 -0.02 6.00
C PHE A 120 -20.90 1.23 6.85
N ILE A 121 -20.16 2.32 6.62
CA ILE A 121 -20.31 3.57 7.38
C ILE A 121 -21.58 4.34 6.99
N ALA A 122 -22.07 4.18 5.77
CA ALA A 122 -23.33 4.78 5.32
C ALA A 122 -24.59 4.21 6.00
N PHE A 123 -24.46 3.07 6.71
CA PHE A 123 -25.53 2.40 7.45
C PHE A 123 -25.49 2.71 8.95
#